data_AF-A0A0S9Q6Q2-F1
#
_entry.id   AF-A0A0S9Q6Q2-F1
#
_cell.length_a   1.000
_cell.length_b   1.000
_cell.length_c   1.000
_cell.angle_alpha   90.00
_cell.angle_beta   90.00
_cell.angle_gamma   90.00
#
_symmetry.space_group_name_H-M   'P 1'
#
loop_
_entity.id
_entity.type
_entity.pdbx_description
1 polymer ?
#
loop_
_entity_poly.entity_id
_entity_poly.type
_entity_poly.pdbx_seq_one_letter_code
_entity_poly.pdbx_strand_id
1 'polypeptide(L)' 'MSLRPQSVLRAVPEDTARIARTAFRRGNPYLLLRDRLGPIFTDAAFADVYPARGQPAGPVANIRCPK' A
#
# COMPACT_ATOMS: atom_id res chain seq x y z
N MET A 1 -11.33 3.90 -8.09
CA MET A 1 -10.63 3.60 -6.82
C MET A 1 -11.16 4.50 -5.70
N SER A 2 -11.49 3.95 -4.53
CA SER A 2 -11.80 4.70 -3.29
C SER A 2 -10.87 4.24 -2.18
N LEU A 3 -10.39 5.18 -1.37
CA LEU A 3 -9.66 4.86 -0.15
C LEU A 3 -10.68 4.37 0.89
N ARG A 4 -10.45 3.18 1.44
CA ARG A 4 -11.16 2.73 2.64
C ARG A 4 -10.25 3.03 3.83
N PRO A 5 -10.61 3.95 4.73
CA PRO A 5 -9.73 4.35 5.82
C PRO A 5 -9.40 3.14 6.70
N GLN A 6 -8.12 2.81 6.80
CA GLN A 6 -7.63 1.86 7.78
C GLN A 6 -7.22 2.63 9.04
N SER A 7 -7.83 2.27 10.16
CA SER A 7 -7.56 2.92 11.46
C SER A 7 -6.14 2.67 11.96
N VAL A 8 -5.51 1.58 11.51
CA VAL A 8 -4.13 1.21 11.85
C VAL A 8 -3.45 0.66 10.60
N LEU A 9 -2.34 1.29 10.18
CA LEU A 9 -1.45 0.68 9.21
C LEU A 9 -0.94 -0.64 9.80
N ARG A 10 -1.33 -1.76 9.17
CA ARG A 10 -0.93 -3.08 9.66
C ARG A 10 0.59 -3.16 9.71
N ALA A 11 1.13 -3.58 10.86
CA ALA A 11 2.55 -3.83 11.00
C ALA A 11 3.01 -4.87 9.97
N VAL A 12 4.24 -4.72 9.50
CA VAL A 12 4.87 -5.72 8.63
C VAL A 12 4.98 -7.02 9.44
N PRO A 13 4.52 -8.18 8.93
CA PRO A 13 4.70 -9.45 9.61
C PRO A 13 6.18 -9.70 9.92
N GLU A 14 6.46 -10.25 11.10
CA GLU A 14 7.82 -10.44 11.60
C GLU A 14 8.68 -11.28 10.65
N ASP A 15 8.13 -12.37 10.12
CA ASP A 15 8.83 -13.23 9.16
C ASP A 15 9.23 -12.48 7.89
N THR A 16 8.36 -11.59 7.40
CA THR A 16 8.66 -10.74 6.23
C THR A 16 9.78 -9.77 6.53
N ALA A 17 9.74 -9.11 7.70
CA ALA A 17 10.79 -8.19 8.11
C ALA A 17 12.14 -8.91 8.27
N ARG A 18 12.14 -10.11 8.85
CA ARG A 18 13.33 -10.95 9.00
C ARG A 18 13.93 -11.32 7.65
N ILE A 19 13.11 -11.82 6.71
CA ILE A 19 13.56 -12.20 5.36
C ILE A 19 14.11 -10.99 4.62
N ALA A 20 13.45 -9.83 4.71
CA ALA A 20 13.93 -8.62 4.07
C ALA A 20 15.31 -8.20 4.60
N ARG A 21 15.51 -8.24 5.93
CA ARG A 21 16.82 -7.92 6.56
C ARG A 21 17.91 -8.90 6.12
N THR A 22 17.61 -10.20 6.00
CA THR A 22 18.59 -11.21 5.56
C THR A 22 18.85 -11.20 4.05
N ALA A 23 17.88 -10.79 3.23
CA ALA A 23 18.05 -10.63 1.79
C ALA A 23 18.92 -9.40 1.46
N PHE A 24 18.72 -8.29 2.19
CA PHE A 24 19.45 -7.03 2.00
C PHE A 24 20.55 -6.83 3.05
N ARG A 25 21.50 -7.78 3.15
CA ARG A 25 22.56 -7.76 4.19
C ARG A 25 23.47 -6.54 4.17
N ARG A 26 23.64 -5.91 2.99
CA ARG A 26 24.42 -4.66 2.83
C ARG A 26 23.60 -3.39 3.08
N GLY A 27 22.35 -3.54 3.52
CA GLY A 27 21.40 -2.46 3.70
C GLY A 27 20.52 -2.26 2.47
N ASN A 28 19.34 -1.70 2.73
CA ASN A 28 18.39 -1.25 1.70
C ASN A 28 17.85 0.11 2.16
N PRO A 29 17.96 1.17 1.35
CA PRO A 29 17.52 2.52 1.72
C PRO A 29 16.03 2.57 2.09
N TYR A 30 15.18 1.75 1.47
CA TYR A 30 13.76 1.68 1.79
C TYR A 30 13.48 1.01 3.14
N LEU A 31 14.26 -0.01 3.52
CA LEU A 31 14.16 -0.62 4.84
C LEU A 31 14.62 0.36 5.92
N LEU A 32 15.72 1.08 5.69
CA LEU A 32 16.20 2.11 6.60
C LEU A 32 15.22 3.28 6.72
N LEU A 33 14.61 3.70 5.61
CA LEU A 33 13.58 4.72 5.59
C LEU A 33 12.40 4.30 6.47
N ARG A 34 11.91 3.06 6.29
CA ARG A 34 10.79 2.51 7.08
C ARG A 34 11.14 2.41 8.57
N ASP A 35 12.35 1.94 8.90
CA ASP A 35 12.80 1.80 10.30
C ASP A 35 12.98 3.15 11.00
N ARG A 36 13.41 4.20 10.28
CA ARG A 36 13.68 5.53 10.86
C ARG A 36 12.47 6.45 10.89
N LEU A 37 11.69 6.50 9.82
CA LEU A 37 10.55 7.41 9.70
C LEU A 37 9.24 6.79 10.15
N GLY A 38 9.14 5.45 10.11
CA GLY A 38 7.89 4.77 10.42
C GLY A 38 6.74 5.19 9.50
N PRO A 39 5.48 5.09 9.95
CA PRO A 39 4.33 5.60 9.22
C PRO A 39 4.28 7.14 9.30
N ILE A 40 4.45 7.80 8.15
CA ILE A 40 4.44 9.28 8.03
C ILE A 40 3.05 9.79 7.61
N PHE A 41 2.24 8.94 7.00
CA PHE A 41 0.91 9.27 6.51
C PHE A 41 -0.15 8.38 7.17
N THR A 42 -1.31 8.96 7.43
CA THR A 42 -2.50 8.25 7.89
C THR A 42 -3.59 8.37 6.83
N ASP A 43 -4.43 7.34 6.69
CA ASP A 43 -5.53 7.36 5.74
C ASP A 43 -6.51 8.51 6.01
N ALA A 44 -6.65 8.91 7.29
CA ALA A 44 -7.47 10.04 7.71
C ALA A 44 -7.03 11.37 7.08
N ALA A 45 -5.73 11.57 6.85
CA ALA A 45 -5.22 12.79 6.21
C ALA A 45 -5.67 12.95 4.76
N PHE A 46 -6.19 11.88 4.14
CA PHE A 46 -6.65 11.88 2.75
C PHE A 46 -8.16 11.62 2.62
N ALA A 47 -8.89 11.55 3.73
CA ALA A 47 -10.32 11.26 3.72
C ALA A 47 -11.12 12.28 2.89
N ASP A 48 -10.69 13.55 2.91
CA ASP A 48 -11.41 14.65 2.24
C ASP A 48 -11.13 14.71 0.72
N VAL A 49 -10.01 14.14 0.28
CA VAL A 49 -9.60 14.17 -1.14
C VAL A 49 -9.98 12.91 -1.91
N TYR A 50 -10.35 11.82 -1.22
CA TYR A 50 -10.84 10.60 -1.84
C TYR A 50 -12.35 10.41 -1.61
N PRO A 51 -13.12 10.10 -2.67
CA PRO A 51 -14.53 9.81 -2.49
C PRO A 51 -14.75 8.51 -1.73
N ALA A 52 -15.79 8.47 -0.89
CA ALA A 52 -16.17 7.29 -0.11
C ALA A 52 -16.49 6.06 -0.99
N ARG A 53 -16.97 6.30 -2.21
CA ARG A 53 -17.14 5.27 -3.25
C ARG A 53 -16.14 5.49 -4.37
N GLY A 54 -15.52 4.40 -4.79
CA GLY A 54 -14.47 4.48 -5.78
C GLY A 54 -15.03 4.89 -7.13
N GLN A 55 -14.22 5.58 -7.93
CA GLN A 55 -14.61 5.79 -9.33
C GLN A 55 -14.81 4.44 -10.03
N PRO A 56 -15.88 4.31 -10.85
CA PRO A 56 -16.10 3.11 -11.65
C PRO A 56 -14.88 2.87 -12.54
N ALA A 57 -14.55 1.61 -12.77
CA ALA A 57 -13.64 1.28 -13.85
C ALA A 57 -14.24 1.89 -15.14
N GLY A 58 -13.41 2.56 -15.94
CA GLY A 58 -13.82 3.02 -17.26
C GLY A 58 -14.42 1.85 -18.07
N PRO A 59 -15.23 2.14 -19.10
CA PRO A 59 -15.89 1.09 -19.86
C PRO A 59 -14.89 0.05 -20.36
N VAL A 60 -15.15 -1.22 -20.03
CA VAL A 60 -14.48 -2.36 -20.67
C VAL A 60 -14.97 -2.43 -22.11
N ALA A 61 -14.38 -1.63 -23.00
CA ALA A 61 -14.65 -1.73 -24.42
C ALA A 61 -14.13 -3.09 -24.92
N ASN A 62 -15.04 -4.07 -25.03
CA ASN A 62 -14.97 -5.27 -25.87
C ASN A 62 -13.64 -6.06 -25.84
N ILE A 63 -13.20 -6.50 -24.67
CA ILE A 63 -12.26 -7.64 -24.60
C ILE A 63 -13.07 -8.89 -24.93
N ARG A 64 -13.21 -9.16 -26.22
CA ARG A 64 -13.82 -10.39 -26.74
C ARG A 64 -13.01 -11.55 -26.18
N CYS A 65 -13.59 -12.34 -25.28
CA CYS A 65 -12.98 -13.57 -24.79
C CYS A 65 -12.99 -14.55 -25.98
N PRO A 66 -11.83 -14.94 -26.56
CA PRO A 66 -11.81 -16.02 -27.53
C PRO A 66 -12.26 -17.30 -26.82
N LYS A 67 -13.26 -17.97 -27.41
CA LYS A 67 -13.75 -19.29 -27.00
C LYS A 67 -12.62 -20.32 -26.98
#